data_AF-A0A7K1ZAZ0-F1
#
_entry.id   AF-A0A7K1ZAZ0-F1
#
_cell.length_a   1.000
_cell.length_b   1.000
_cell.length_c   1.000
_cell.angle_alpha   90.00
_cell.angle_beta   90.00
_cell.angle_gamma   90.00
#
_symmetry.space_group_name_H-M   'P 1'
#
loop_
_entity.id
_entity.type
_entity.pdbx_description
1 polymer ?
#
loop_
_entity_poly.entity_id
_entity_poly.type
_entity_poly.pdbx_seq_one_letter_code
_entity_poly.pdbx_strand_id
1 'polypeptide(L)'
;MQRLLERWFERADDELAAKVMDFVGWALRDTEDDLDSEVRERIRQLWDSRLQEIASEPQSHRSEASAFDQTFASAKLDDDWSLAGLEVALRAGCPSIGHDVIERLGEIASTRSAEATLYTLNMLQAPANDWDHSTWREPVWSVLAATQTVVDTETVENRAEIVDHYVKRGDLSFREFAPRATEV
;
A
#
# COMPACT_ATOMS: atom_id res chain seq x y z
N MET A 1 9.50 28.19 -3.53
CA MET A 1 9.75 26.79 -3.94
C MET A 1 8.48 26.15 -4.51
N GLN A 2 7.34 26.26 -3.82
CA GLN A 2 6.05 25.65 -4.20
C GLN A 2 5.63 25.90 -5.68
N ARG A 3 5.61 27.15 -6.14
CA ARG A 3 5.27 27.50 -7.54
C ARG A 3 6.20 26.95 -8.63
N LEU A 4 7.43 26.55 -8.29
CA LEU A 4 8.34 25.97 -9.28
C LEU A 4 8.06 24.48 -9.47
N LEU A 5 7.82 23.75 -8.39
CA LEU A 5 7.47 22.33 -8.44
C LEU A 5 6.13 22.13 -9.12
N GLU A 6 5.11 22.93 -8.78
CA GLU A 6 3.80 22.92 -9.45
C GLU A 6 3.94 23.05 -10.98
N ARG A 7 4.65 24.09 -11.44
CA ARG A 7 4.91 24.32 -12.88
C ARG A 7 5.74 23.25 -13.56
N TRP A 8 6.54 22.53 -12.79
CA TRP A 8 7.33 21.42 -13.28
C TRP A 8 6.45 20.20 -13.47
N PHE A 9 5.60 19.84 -12.48
CA PHE A 9 4.65 18.74 -12.59
C PHE A 9 3.60 18.97 -13.68
N GLU A 10 3.20 20.22 -13.96
CA GLU A 10 2.36 20.57 -15.11
C GLU A 10 2.98 20.21 -16.47
N ARG A 11 4.31 20.01 -16.52
CA ARG A 11 5.06 19.72 -17.76
C ARG A 11 5.69 18.33 -17.77
N ALA A 12 5.87 17.72 -16.60
CA ALA A 12 6.41 16.39 -16.49
C ALA A 12 5.39 15.39 -17.03
N ASP A 13 5.88 14.37 -17.75
CA ASP A 13 5.07 13.19 -18.02
C ASP A 13 5.00 12.31 -16.75
N ASP A 14 4.06 11.36 -16.76
CA ASP A 14 3.79 10.44 -15.65
C ASP A 14 5.06 9.71 -15.16
N GLU A 15 5.88 9.23 -16.10
CA GLU A 15 7.14 8.53 -15.83
C GLU A 15 8.18 9.41 -15.15
N LEU A 16 8.31 10.68 -15.58
CA LEU A 16 9.24 11.62 -14.97
C LEU A 16 8.75 12.08 -13.59
N ALA A 17 7.44 12.29 -13.44
CA ALA A 17 6.82 12.58 -12.15
C ALA A 17 7.07 11.42 -11.16
N ALA A 18 6.83 10.17 -11.58
CA ALA A 18 7.09 8.97 -10.81
C ALA A 18 8.52 8.93 -10.27
N LYS A 19 9.54 9.16 -11.11
CA LYS A 19 10.95 9.14 -10.67
C LYS A 19 11.28 10.16 -9.59
N VAL A 20 10.66 11.33 -9.65
CA VAL A 20 10.85 12.37 -8.61
C VAL A 20 10.18 11.94 -7.32
N MET A 21 8.97 11.39 -7.41
CA MET A 21 8.22 10.94 -6.24
C MET A 21 8.85 9.69 -5.60
N ASP A 22 9.39 8.77 -6.40
CA ASP A 22 10.18 7.62 -5.95
C ASP A 22 11.37 8.09 -5.15
N PHE A 23 12.13 9.04 -5.68
CA PHE A 23 13.28 9.59 -4.98
C PHE A 23 12.91 10.18 -3.61
N VAL A 24 11.76 10.85 -3.51
CA VAL A 24 11.25 11.34 -2.22
C VAL A 24 10.93 10.17 -1.28
N GLY A 25 10.28 9.12 -1.77
CA GLY A 25 9.96 7.92 -0.99
C GLY A 25 11.21 7.18 -0.49
N TRP A 26 12.21 6.99 -1.35
CA TRP A 26 13.50 6.41 -0.96
C TRP A 26 14.24 7.26 0.06
N ALA A 27 14.29 8.58 -0.15
CA ALA A 27 14.93 9.49 0.80
C ALA A 27 14.24 9.48 2.17
N LEU A 28 12.91 9.36 2.20
CA LEU A 28 12.14 9.17 3.44
C LEU A 28 12.55 7.89 4.16
N ARG A 29 12.58 6.76 3.43
CA ARG A 29 12.89 5.44 3.97
C ARG A 29 14.32 5.36 4.53
N ASP A 30 15.28 5.95 3.83
CA ASP A 30 16.70 5.95 4.20
C ASP A 30 17.03 6.94 5.33
N THR A 31 16.08 7.78 5.76
CA THR A 31 16.28 8.68 6.90
C THR A 31 16.26 7.86 8.20
N GLU A 32 17.41 7.68 8.85
CA GLU A 32 17.52 6.92 10.10
C GLU A 32 16.73 7.56 11.25
N ASP A 33 16.86 8.88 11.43
CA ASP A 33 16.24 9.63 12.52
C ASP A 33 14.75 9.97 12.27
N ASP A 34 14.11 10.52 13.30
CA ASP A 34 12.80 11.13 13.16
C ASP A 34 12.87 12.35 12.23
N LEU A 35 11.89 12.44 11.32
CA LEU A 35 11.75 13.61 10.46
C LEU A 35 11.40 14.85 11.26
N ASP A 36 12.12 15.93 10.99
CA ASP A 36 11.72 17.26 11.43
C ASP A 36 10.28 17.56 10.98
N SER A 37 9.47 18.12 11.88
CA SER A 37 8.06 18.37 11.64
C SER A 37 7.79 19.27 10.41
N GLU A 38 8.68 20.19 10.09
CA GLU A 38 8.57 21.05 8.90
C GLU A 38 8.81 20.23 7.63
N VAL A 39 9.80 19.33 7.65
CA VAL A 39 10.09 18.44 6.50
C VAL A 39 8.94 17.48 6.27
N ARG A 40 8.42 16.87 7.35
CA ARG A 40 7.25 15.99 7.30
C ARG A 40 6.05 16.69 6.65
N GLU A 41 5.74 17.90 7.10
CA GLU A 41 4.60 18.67 6.58
C GLU A 41 4.79 19.06 5.11
N ARG A 42 6.01 19.42 4.69
CA ARG A 42 6.30 19.76 3.29
C ARG A 42 6.15 18.57 2.36
N ILE A 43 6.57 17.38 2.80
CA ILE A 43 6.40 16.15 2.02
C ILE A 43 4.93 15.76 1.94
N ARG A 44 4.21 15.88 3.05
CA ARG A 44 2.75 15.67 3.11
C ARG A 44 2.02 16.58 2.13
N GLN A 45 2.30 17.89 2.15
CA GLN A 45 1.69 18.86 1.23
C GLN A 45 2.02 18.60 -0.24
N LEU A 46 3.23 18.14 -0.53
CA LEU A 46 3.61 17.72 -1.88
C LEU A 46 2.70 16.57 -2.32
N TRP A 47 2.67 15.49 -1.54
CA TRP A 47 1.84 14.32 -1.84
C TRP A 47 0.35 14.64 -1.88
N ASP A 48 -0.19 15.47 -1.00
CA ASP A 48 -1.59 15.88 -1.01
C ASP A 48 -1.97 16.50 -2.37
N SER A 49 -1.11 17.38 -2.90
CA SER A 49 -1.32 17.97 -4.22
C SER A 49 -1.25 16.90 -5.32
N ARG A 50 -0.30 15.96 -5.25
CA ARG A 50 -0.14 14.93 -6.28
C ARG A 50 -1.29 13.91 -6.25
N LEU A 51 -1.69 13.47 -5.07
CA LEU A 51 -2.80 12.53 -4.86
C LEU A 51 -4.13 13.12 -5.33
N GLN A 52 -4.34 14.43 -5.24
CA GLN A 52 -5.51 15.11 -5.83
C GLN A 52 -5.53 15.02 -7.36
N GLU A 53 -4.38 15.22 -8.02
CA GLU A 53 -4.25 15.06 -9.47
C GLU A 53 -4.44 13.59 -9.88
N ILE A 54 -3.79 12.64 -9.17
CA ILE A 54 -3.96 11.19 -9.38
C ILE A 54 -5.42 10.78 -9.22
N ALA A 55 -6.12 11.26 -8.19
CA ALA A 55 -7.52 10.92 -7.98
C ALA A 55 -8.44 11.48 -9.08
N SER A 56 -8.07 12.62 -9.69
CA SER A 56 -8.83 13.26 -10.75
C SER A 56 -8.61 12.58 -12.10
N GLU A 57 -7.37 12.18 -12.40
CA GLU A 57 -6.98 11.54 -13.66
C GLU A 57 -6.16 10.26 -13.45
N PRO A 58 -6.72 9.21 -12.81
CA PRO A 58 -5.96 8.03 -12.37
C PRO A 58 -5.25 7.29 -13.50
N GLN A 59 -5.81 7.36 -14.70
CA GLN A 59 -5.24 6.71 -15.89
C GLN A 59 -4.05 7.48 -16.48
N SER A 60 -3.98 8.79 -16.25
CA SER A 60 -2.90 9.66 -16.69
C SER A 60 -1.69 9.63 -15.74
N HIS A 61 -1.88 9.18 -14.50
CA HIS A 61 -0.89 9.24 -13.41
C HIS A 61 -0.56 7.87 -12.78
N ARG A 62 -0.61 6.79 -13.56
CA ARG A 62 -0.45 5.42 -13.02
C ARG A 62 0.95 5.17 -12.47
N SER A 63 1.97 5.70 -13.13
CA SER A 63 3.37 5.51 -12.74
C SER A 63 3.66 6.36 -11.50
N GLU A 64 3.20 7.61 -11.51
CA GLU A 64 3.31 8.52 -10.36
C GLU A 64 2.59 7.98 -9.11
N ALA A 65 1.42 7.37 -9.30
CA ALA A 65 0.70 6.70 -8.22
C ALA A 65 1.49 5.55 -7.61
N SER A 66 2.20 4.77 -8.42
CA SER A 66 3.03 3.65 -7.92
C SER A 66 4.10 4.11 -6.94
N ALA A 67 4.69 5.28 -7.19
CA ALA A 67 5.77 5.84 -6.37
C ALA A 67 5.37 6.14 -4.91
N PHE A 68 4.07 6.07 -4.60
CA PHE A 68 3.58 6.19 -3.23
C PHE A 68 3.96 4.97 -2.37
N ASP A 69 4.29 3.82 -2.98
CA ASP A 69 4.71 2.59 -2.31
C ASP A 69 5.85 2.82 -1.29
N GLN A 70 6.92 3.49 -1.71
CA GLN A 70 8.09 3.77 -0.87
C GLN A 70 7.76 4.79 0.22
N THR A 71 6.87 5.74 -0.08
CA THR A 71 6.40 6.70 0.92
C THR A 71 5.60 5.98 2.01
N PHE A 72 4.66 5.11 1.63
CA PHE A 72 3.89 4.30 2.57
C PHE A 72 4.78 3.36 3.39
N ALA A 73 5.66 2.62 2.72
CA ALA A 73 6.58 1.66 3.35
C ALA A 73 7.59 2.33 4.31
N SER A 74 7.86 3.63 4.16
CA SER A 74 8.80 4.35 5.03
C SER A 74 8.37 4.42 6.50
N ALA A 75 7.07 4.30 6.79
CA ALA A 75 6.48 4.49 8.13
C ALA A 75 6.82 5.85 8.80
N LYS A 76 7.30 6.85 8.03
CA LYS A 76 7.70 8.17 8.56
C LYS A 76 6.55 9.19 8.62
N LEU A 77 5.42 8.84 8.02
CA LEU A 77 4.21 9.64 7.94
C LEU A 77 3.09 8.95 8.74
N ASP A 78 2.07 9.71 9.12
CA ASP A 78 0.90 9.21 9.85
C ASP A 78 0.22 8.06 9.09
N ASP A 79 -0.14 6.99 9.80
CA ASP A 79 -0.79 5.81 9.22
C ASP A 79 -2.14 6.15 8.58
N ASP A 80 -2.94 7.04 9.17
CA ASP A 80 -4.25 7.40 8.62
C ASP A 80 -4.10 8.14 7.29
N TRP A 81 -3.18 9.11 7.25
CA TRP A 81 -2.82 9.80 6.03
C TRP A 81 -2.22 8.85 4.97
N SER A 82 -1.31 7.97 5.39
CA SER A 82 -0.60 7.07 4.47
C SER A 82 -1.54 6.02 3.88
N LEU A 83 -2.48 5.49 4.66
CA LEU A 83 -3.51 4.56 4.16
C LEU A 83 -4.44 5.24 3.15
N ALA A 84 -4.88 6.48 3.41
CA ALA A 84 -5.70 7.23 2.47
C ALA A 84 -4.96 7.50 1.14
N GLY A 85 -3.66 7.81 1.19
CA GLY A 85 -2.83 7.95 -0.01
C GLY A 85 -2.63 6.64 -0.76
N LEU A 86 -2.40 5.54 -0.03
CA LEU A 86 -2.27 4.21 -0.62
C LEU A 86 -3.57 3.78 -1.32
N GLU A 87 -4.74 4.10 -0.76
CA GLU A 87 -6.03 3.84 -1.40
C GLU A 87 -6.14 4.51 -2.77
N VAL A 88 -5.74 5.79 -2.87
CA VAL A 88 -5.74 6.55 -4.12
C VAL A 88 -4.77 5.90 -5.13
N ALA A 89 -3.57 5.50 -4.68
CA ALA A 89 -2.59 4.84 -5.52
C ALA A 89 -3.07 3.49 -6.05
N LEU A 90 -3.69 2.66 -5.19
CA LEU A 90 -4.28 1.37 -5.58
C LEU A 90 -5.40 1.55 -6.61
N ARG A 91 -6.25 2.57 -6.45
CA ARG A 91 -7.33 2.89 -7.41
C ARG A 91 -6.80 3.35 -8.77
N ALA A 92 -5.63 3.99 -8.81
CA ALA A 92 -4.97 4.35 -10.07
C ALA A 92 -4.38 3.14 -10.81
N GLY A 93 -4.25 2.00 -10.14
CA GLY A 93 -3.84 0.73 -10.75
C GLY A 93 -2.38 0.37 -10.54
N CYS A 94 -1.76 0.87 -9.46
CA CYS A 94 -0.38 0.66 -8.96
C CYS A 94 0.35 -0.58 -9.57
N PRO A 95 1.07 -0.40 -10.70
CA PRO A 95 1.65 -1.52 -11.45
C PRO A 95 2.87 -2.24 -10.85
N SER A 96 3.46 -1.87 -9.70
CA SER A 96 4.77 -2.42 -9.35
C SER A 96 5.15 -2.30 -7.86
N ILE A 97 5.61 -3.42 -7.28
CA ILE A 97 6.29 -3.63 -5.98
C ILE A 97 5.37 -3.67 -4.74
N GLY A 98 4.85 -4.87 -4.45
CA GLY A 98 3.97 -5.09 -3.31
C GLY A 98 4.63 -5.60 -2.04
N HIS A 99 5.89 -6.06 -2.07
CA HIS A 99 6.51 -6.67 -0.88
C HIS A 99 6.59 -5.69 0.29
N ASP A 100 7.31 -4.57 0.14
CA ASP A 100 7.49 -3.59 1.21
C ASP A 100 6.16 -3.01 1.71
N VAL A 101 5.20 -2.82 0.80
CA VAL A 101 3.85 -2.35 1.13
C VAL A 101 3.11 -3.39 1.97
N ILE A 102 3.09 -4.67 1.58
CA ILE A 102 2.41 -5.72 2.35
C ILE A 102 3.13 -5.98 3.67
N GLU A 103 4.46 -5.89 3.71
CA GLU A 103 5.23 -5.98 4.94
C GLU A 103 4.78 -4.89 5.91
N ARG A 104 4.74 -3.63 5.44
CA ARG A 104 4.22 -2.50 6.23
C ARG A 104 2.75 -2.66 6.62
N LEU A 105 1.90 -3.18 5.74
CA LEU A 105 0.51 -3.50 6.08
C LEU A 105 0.46 -4.53 7.22
N GLY A 106 1.34 -5.53 7.23
CA GLY A 106 1.47 -6.52 8.31
C GLY A 106 1.81 -5.89 9.66
N GLU A 107 2.70 -4.89 9.67
CA GLU A 107 3.06 -4.17 10.89
C GLU A 107 1.89 -3.41 11.53
N ILE A 108 1.04 -2.78 10.70
CA ILE A 108 -0.10 -1.97 11.18
C ILE A 108 -1.40 -2.76 11.29
N ALA A 109 -1.45 -4.00 10.77
CA ALA A 109 -2.66 -4.80 10.62
C ALA A 109 -3.42 -5.04 11.94
N SER A 110 -2.74 -5.06 13.08
CA SER A 110 -3.40 -5.21 14.39
C SER A 110 -4.25 -3.99 14.81
N THR A 111 -4.01 -2.82 14.22
CA THR A 111 -4.70 -1.55 14.53
C THR A 111 -5.53 -1.01 13.36
N ARG A 112 -5.25 -1.48 12.15
CA ARG A 112 -5.89 -1.09 10.88
C ARG A 112 -6.28 -2.33 10.08
N SER A 113 -7.00 -3.26 10.73
CA SER A 113 -7.23 -4.62 10.21
C SER A 113 -8.04 -4.67 8.92
N ALA A 114 -9.07 -3.83 8.81
CA ALA A 114 -9.93 -3.78 7.64
C ALA A 114 -9.13 -3.30 6.42
N GLU A 115 -8.44 -2.17 6.56
CA GLU A 115 -7.61 -1.59 5.51
C GLU A 115 -6.44 -2.50 5.13
N ALA A 116 -5.74 -3.07 6.11
CA ALA A 116 -4.60 -3.95 5.86
C ALA A 116 -5.00 -5.20 5.07
N THR A 117 -6.12 -5.83 5.42
CA THR A 117 -6.60 -7.02 4.71
C THR A 117 -7.19 -6.65 3.34
N LEU A 118 -7.94 -5.56 3.23
CA LEU A 118 -8.51 -5.08 1.96
C LEU A 118 -7.41 -4.73 0.96
N TYR A 119 -6.41 -3.96 1.37
CA TYR A 119 -5.35 -3.51 0.47
C TYR A 119 -4.43 -4.66 0.07
N THR A 120 -4.12 -5.58 1.00
CA THR A 120 -3.42 -6.83 0.67
C THR A 120 -4.19 -7.64 -0.37
N LEU A 121 -5.52 -7.79 -0.20
CA LEU A 121 -6.36 -8.50 -1.16
C LEU A 121 -6.37 -7.84 -2.54
N ASN A 122 -6.54 -6.51 -2.59
CA ASN A 122 -6.52 -5.75 -3.84
C ASN A 122 -5.20 -5.93 -4.59
N MET A 123 -4.07 -5.93 -3.86
CA MET A 123 -2.75 -6.15 -4.45
C MET A 123 -2.58 -7.57 -4.98
N LEU A 124 -3.05 -8.59 -4.26
CA LEU A 124 -3.00 -9.99 -4.70
C LEU A 124 -3.88 -10.26 -5.93
N GLN A 125 -5.00 -9.55 -6.06
CA GLN A 125 -5.92 -9.70 -7.19
C GLN A 125 -5.53 -8.87 -8.42
N ALA A 126 -4.59 -7.93 -8.28
CA ALA A 126 -4.14 -7.10 -9.39
C ALA A 126 -3.41 -7.94 -10.46
N PRO A 127 -3.80 -7.88 -11.74
CA PRO A 127 -3.17 -8.68 -12.80
C PRO A 127 -1.66 -8.47 -12.95
N ALA A 128 -1.17 -7.28 -12.59
CA ALA A 128 0.26 -6.96 -12.61
C ALA A 128 1.09 -7.82 -11.65
N ASN A 129 0.45 -8.44 -10.64
CA ASN A 129 1.08 -9.11 -9.51
C ASN A 129 0.90 -10.63 -9.50
N ASP A 130 0.31 -11.22 -10.55
CA ASP A 130 -0.01 -12.67 -10.58
C ASP A 130 1.24 -13.57 -10.40
N TRP A 131 2.41 -13.05 -10.76
CA TRP A 131 3.70 -13.74 -10.64
C TRP A 131 4.36 -13.63 -9.24
N ASP A 132 3.93 -12.70 -8.37
CA ASP A 132 4.69 -12.32 -7.17
C ASP A 132 4.15 -12.92 -5.84
N HIS A 133 3.11 -13.76 -5.92
CA HIS A 133 2.47 -14.38 -4.73
C HIS A 133 3.45 -15.19 -3.86
N SER A 134 4.49 -15.78 -4.46
CA SER A 134 5.50 -16.56 -3.73
C SER A 134 6.44 -15.68 -2.88
N THR A 135 6.80 -14.49 -3.38
CA THR A 135 7.67 -13.55 -2.67
C THR A 135 6.94 -12.92 -1.50
N TRP A 136 5.64 -12.69 -1.63
CA TRP A 136 4.82 -12.03 -0.60
C TRP A 136 4.29 -12.98 0.45
N ARG A 137 4.66 -14.26 0.41
CA ARG A 137 4.15 -15.28 1.33
C ARG A 137 4.30 -14.85 2.79
N GLU A 138 5.51 -14.48 3.22
CA GLU A 138 5.78 -14.10 4.62
C GLU A 138 5.08 -12.78 5.03
N PRO A 139 5.13 -11.69 4.22
CA PRO A 139 4.33 -10.49 4.48
C PRO A 139 2.83 -10.76 4.62
N VAL A 140 2.24 -11.52 3.70
CA VAL A 140 0.81 -11.85 3.74
C VAL A 140 0.49 -12.71 4.97
N TRP A 141 1.37 -13.64 5.32
CA TRP A 141 1.25 -14.42 6.56
C TRP A 141 1.19 -13.51 7.79
N SER A 142 2.06 -12.49 7.84
CA SER A 142 2.09 -11.50 8.91
C SER A 142 0.76 -10.75 9.04
N VAL A 143 0.19 -10.30 7.92
CA VAL A 143 -1.14 -9.65 7.88
C VAL A 143 -2.23 -10.58 8.44
N LEU A 144 -2.28 -11.84 8.01
CA LEU A 144 -3.29 -12.80 8.46
C LEU A 144 -3.14 -13.15 9.94
N ALA A 145 -1.90 -13.33 10.41
CA ALA A 145 -1.62 -13.62 11.82
C ALA A 145 -2.01 -12.44 12.72
N ALA A 146 -1.68 -11.20 12.33
CA ALA A 146 -2.00 -9.99 13.09
C ALA A 146 -3.51 -9.72 13.17
N THR A 147 -4.29 -10.23 12.21
CA THR A 147 -5.74 -10.01 12.13
C THR A 147 -6.56 -11.23 12.55
N GLN A 148 -5.95 -12.37 12.90
CA GLN A 148 -6.65 -13.64 13.10
C GLN A 148 -7.78 -13.58 14.14
N THR A 149 -7.60 -12.81 15.22
CA THR A 149 -8.58 -12.69 16.31
C THR A 149 -9.67 -11.66 16.05
N VAL A 150 -9.58 -10.91 14.95
CA VAL A 150 -10.53 -9.85 14.60
C VAL A 150 -11.78 -10.47 13.98
N VAL A 151 -12.95 -10.10 14.48
CA VAL A 151 -14.24 -10.72 14.15
C VAL A 151 -15.19 -9.81 13.37
N ASP A 152 -14.75 -8.63 12.94
CA ASP A 152 -15.57 -7.80 12.06
C ASP A 152 -15.73 -8.46 10.68
N THR A 153 -16.88 -8.20 10.06
CA THR A 153 -17.28 -8.88 8.82
C THR A 153 -16.29 -8.63 7.68
N GLU A 154 -15.85 -7.39 7.49
CA GLU A 154 -14.99 -7.00 6.36
C GLU A 154 -13.61 -7.66 6.46
N THR A 155 -12.96 -7.59 7.63
CA THR A 155 -11.68 -8.26 7.84
C THR A 155 -11.81 -9.77 7.69
N VAL A 156 -12.87 -10.39 8.22
CA VAL A 156 -13.09 -11.84 8.10
C VAL A 156 -13.25 -12.27 6.63
N GLU A 157 -14.04 -11.53 5.86
CA GLU A 157 -14.26 -11.80 4.43
C GLU A 157 -12.96 -11.64 3.63
N ASN A 158 -12.24 -10.53 3.84
CA ASN A 158 -10.96 -10.28 3.16
C ASN A 158 -9.91 -11.36 3.49
N ARG A 159 -9.79 -11.77 4.75
CA ARG A 159 -8.89 -12.87 5.14
C ARG A 159 -9.25 -14.18 4.43
N ALA A 160 -10.54 -14.51 4.33
CA ALA A 160 -10.97 -15.73 3.67
C ALA A 160 -10.56 -15.77 2.19
N GLU A 161 -10.70 -14.64 1.49
CA GLU A 161 -10.28 -14.50 0.09
C GLU A 161 -8.75 -14.56 -0.07
N ILE A 162 -7.98 -13.95 0.85
CA ILE A 162 -6.51 -14.06 0.86
C ILE A 162 -6.09 -15.53 1.07
N VAL A 163 -6.69 -16.23 2.02
CA VAL A 163 -6.41 -17.65 2.27
C VAL A 163 -6.71 -18.48 1.03
N ASP A 164 -7.88 -18.27 0.42
CA ASP A 164 -8.29 -18.99 -0.79
C ASP A 164 -7.34 -18.72 -1.98
N HIS A 165 -6.86 -17.48 -2.13
CA HIS A 165 -5.87 -17.10 -3.15
C HIS A 165 -4.61 -17.99 -3.10
N TYR A 166 -4.07 -18.23 -1.89
CA TYR A 166 -2.86 -19.04 -1.69
C TYR A 166 -3.15 -20.55 -1.75
N VAL A 167 -4.26 -21.00 -1.17
CA VAL A 167 -4.65 -22.42 -1.18
C VAL A 167 -4.92 -22.90 -2.61
N LYS A 168 -5.59 -22.12 -3.45
CA LYS A 168 -5.81 -22.43 -4.87
C LYS A 168 -4.52 -22.57 -5.67
N ARG A 169 -3.44 -21.90 -5.24
CA ARG A 169 -2.09 -21.97 -5.84
C ARG A 169 -1.21 -23.06 -5.22
N GLY A 170 -1.75 -23.85 -4.30
CA GLY A 170 -1.10 -25.03 -3.74
C GLY A 170 -0.45 -24.84 -2.36
N ASP A 171 -0.47 -23.64 -1.81
CA ASP A 171 0.09 -23.37 -0.48
C ASP A 171 -0.94 -23.63 0.62
N LEU A 172 -1.03 -24.90 1.03
CA LEU A 172 -2.03 -25.37 1.98
C LEU A 172 -1.80 -24.88 3.41
N SER A 173 -0.62 -24.31 3.73
CA SER A 173 -0.30 -23.82 5.06
C SER A 173 -1.25 -22.69 5.50
N PHE A 174 -1.70 -21.86 4.55
CA PHE A 174 -2.65 -20.77 4.80
C PHE A 174 -4.01 -21.21 5.35
N ARG A 175 -4.36 -22.50 5.27
CA ARG A 175 -5.63 -23.02 5.81
C ARG A 175 -5.78 -22.82 7.31
N GLU A 176 -4.68 -22.63 8.05
CA GLU A 176 -4.78 -22.36 9.49
C GLU A 176 -5.47 -21.03 9.82
N PHE A 177 -5.49 -20.09 8.86
CA PHE A 177 -6.18 -18.80 8.98
C PHE A 177 -7.62 -18.83 8.46
N ALA A 178 -8.07 -19.96 7.90
CA ALA A 178 -9.45 -20.09 7.45
C ALA A 178 -10.42 -19.87 8.62
N PRO A 179 -11.56 -19.20 8.40
CA PRO A 179 -12.59 -19.07 9.42
C PRO A 179 -12.96 -20.47 9.93
N ARG A 180 -12.83 -20.71 11.23
CA ARG A 180 -13.33 -21.95 11.81
C ARG A 180 -14.84 -21.95 11.59
N ALA A 181 -15.36 -23.01 10.96
CA ALA A 181 -16.79 -23.21 10.88
C ALA A 181 -17.35 -23.13 12.30
N THR A 182 -18.16 -22.10 12.55
CA THR A 182 -18.87 -21.96 13.81
C THR A 182 -19.71 -23.22 13.97
N GLU A 183 -19.45 -23.99 15.03
CA GLU A 183 -20.36 -25.07 15.44
C GLU A 183 -21.71 -24.41 15.69
N VAL A 184 -22.66 -24.64 14.78
CA VAL A 184 -24.08 -24.29 14.92
C VAL A 184 -24.77 -25.37 15.75
#